data_AF-A0A1I7DQN2-F1
#
_entry.id   AF-A0A1I7DQN2-F1
#
_cell.length_a   1.000
_cell.length_b   1.000
_cell.length_c   1.000
_cell.angle_alpha   90.00
_cell.angle_beta   90.00
_cell.angle_gamma   90.00
#
_symmetry.space_group_name_H-M   'P 1'
#
loop_
_entity.id
_entity.type
_entity.pdbx_description
1 polymer ?
#
loop_
_entity_poly.entity_id
_entity_poly.type
_entity_poly.pdbx_seq_one_letter_code
_entity_poly.pdbx_strand_id
1 'polypeptide(L)'
;MINPRPSIHSNFWVKSMLKLFSASFLTMFFTASSFAQDPNFYIFLSFGQSNMEGHSKPEPQDTVANERFKVLQAVDCPDLDRIMGNWYTAIPPLSRCNTGLTPGDYFGKTLAESLPDSIKIGIINVSVGGCKIELFEKDSYESYVETAPGWMKGMIAQYDGNPYGRLLELAKIAQKDGVIKGILLHQGESNTGDKSWPKKVEGVYDNLLSDLGLAPDSVPLLAGELVSAEQGGKCASMNPIIATLPDVIPNSYVISSADCEAIADGLHFSAAGYRLLGSRYGEQMAALLMKE
;
A
#
# COMPACT_ATOMS: atom_id res chain seq x y z
N MET A 1 13.73 -59.02 -82.50
CA MET A 1 12.90 -57.87 -82.90
C MET A 1 11.72 -57.76 -81.95
N ILE A 2 11.64 -56.62 -81.25
CA ILE A 2 10.44 -55.94 -80.74
C ILE A 2 9.50 -56.73 -79.79
N ASN A 3 9.86 -56.68 -78.49
CA ASN A 3 9.09 -56.27 -77.30
C ASN A 3 7.62 -55.77 -77.44
N PRO A 4 6.81 -55.75 -76.34
CA PRO A 4 6.56 -56.85 -75.41
C PRO A 4 5.11 -56.88 -74.81
N ARG A 5 4.82 -58.06 -74.26
CA ARG A 5 4.17 -58.43 -72.98
C ARG A 5 2.85 -57.82 -72.45
N PRO A 6 2.02 -58.69 -71.85
CA PRO A 6 0.75 -58.38 -71.18
C PRO A 6 0.83 -58.45 -69.63
N SER A 7 -0.36 -58.29 -69.04
CA SER A 7 -0.94 -59.09 -67.93
C SER A 7 -1.04 -58.46 -66.53
N ILE A 8 -2.19 -58.79 -65.94
CA ILE A 8 -2.72 -58.49 -64.61
C ILE A 8 -2.48 -59.71 -63.70
N HIS A 9 -2.56 -59.48 -62.37
CA HIS A 9 -2.51 -60.39 -61.20
C HIS A 9 -1.12 -60.50 -60.56
N SER A 10 -0.91 -60.51 -59.24
CA SER A 10 -1.75 -60.68 -58.04
C SER A 10 -0.97 -60.25 -56.79
N ASN A 11 -1.70 -60.05 -55.68
CA ASN A 11 -1.29 -59.74 -54.31
C ASN A 11 -0.02 -60.44 -53.76
N PHE A 12 0.80 -59.73 -52.98
CA PHE A 12 1.37 -60.21 -51.69
C PHE A 12 2.02 -59.04 -50.90
N TRP A 13 1.92 -59.10 -49.57
CA TRP A 13 2.37 -58.13 -48.57
C TRP A 13 3.90 -58.03 -48.44
N VAL A 14 4.44 -56.85 -48.08
CA VAL A 14 5.44 -56.57 -46.99
C VAL A 14 5.97 -55.11 -47.04
N LYS A 15 5.68 -54.37 -45.96
CA LYS A 15 6.44 -53.31 -45.22
C LYS A 15 6.88 -51.97 -45.87
N SER A 16 6.45 -50.90 -45.17
CA SER A 16 7.15 -49.61 -44.89
C SER A 16 7.28 -48.62 -46.06
N MET A 17 7.01 -47.30 -45.97
CA MET A 17 7.17 -46.37 -44.85
C MET A 17 6.10 -45.25 -44.86
N LEU A 18 5.63 -44.93 -43.65
CA LEU A 18 4.99 -43.68 -43.24
C LEU A 18 5.64 -42.42 -43.84
N LYS A 19 4.82 -41.48 -44.32
CA LYS A 19 5.08 -40.04 -44.21
C LYS A 19 3.83 -39.35 -43.67
N LEU A 20 3.66 -39.45 -42.35
CA LEU A 20 2.88 -38.51 -41.57
C LEU A 20 3.61 -37.16 -41.62
N PHE A 21 2.97 -36.12 -42.13
CA PHE A 21 3.39 -34.74 -41.89
C PHE A 21 3.12 -34.43 -40.41
N SER A 22 4.10 -34.70 -39.56
CA SER A 22 4.11 -34.23 -38.19
C SER A 22 4.59 -32.78 -38.23
N ALA A 23 3.67 -31.83 -38.21
CA ALA A 23 3.98 -30.46 -37.84
C ALA A 23 4.22 -30.46 -36.32
N SER A 24 5.46 -30.73 -35.92
CA SER A 24 5.92 -30.51 -34.55
C SER A 24 5.92 -29.00 -34.32
N PHE A 25 4.84 -28.48 -33.76
CA PHE A 25 4.84 -27.17 -33.12
C PHE A 25 5.66 -27.35 -31.84
N LEU A 26 6.94 -26.97 -31.90
CA LEU A 26 7.78 -26.87 -30.72
C LEU A 26 7.26 -25.70 -29.90
N THR A 27 6.29 -25.97 -29.02
CA THR A 27 5.81 -25.00 -28.04
C THR A 27 6.97 -24.76 -27.09
N MET A 28 7.71 -23.67 -27.34
CA MET A 28 8.70 -23.15 -26.43
C MET A 28 7.94 -22.75 -25.16
N PHE A 29 7.97 -23.60 -24.15
CA PHE A 29 7.56 -23.23 -22.81
C PHE A 29 8.52 -22.12 -22.37
N PHE A 30 8.12 -20.87 -22.56
CA PHE A 30 8.63 -19.78 -21.76
C PHE A 30 8.27 -20.14 -20.32
N THR A 31 9.22 -20.70 -19.59
CA THR A 31 9.18 -20.66 -18.14
C THR A 31 9.25 -19.19 -17.78
N ALA A 32 8.09 -18.54 -17.67
CA ALA A 32 8.00 -17.33 -16.90
C ALA A 32 8.58 -17.69 -15.54
N SER A 33 9.74 -17.11 -15.21
CA SER A 33 10.24 -17.13 -13.85
C SER A 33 9.15 -16.43 -13.02
N SER A 34 8.25 -17.21 -12.43
CA SER A 34 7.42 -16.70 -11.35
C SER A 34 8.41 -16.46 -10.23
N PHE A 35 8.82 -15.20 -10.06
CA PHE A 35 9.41 -14.79 -8.81
C PHE A 35 8.31 -15.01 -7.77
N ALA A 36 8.45 -16.06 -6.98
CA ALA A 36 7.62 -16.24 -5.81
C ALA A 36 7.89 -15.05 -4.89
N GLN A 37 6.81 -14.47 -4.35
CA GLN A 37 6.89 -13.44 -3.32
C GLN A 37 7.85 -13.91 -2.21
N ASP A 38 8.69 -13.02 -1.69
CA ASP A 38 9.43 -13.30 -0.46
C ASP A 38 8.41 -13.30 0.70
N PRO A 39 8.10 -14.46 1.30
CA PRO A 39 7.13 -14.50 2.39
C PRO A 39 7.61 -13.74 3.63
N ASN A 40 8.91 -13.44 3.74
CA ASN A 40 9.49 -12.67 4.84
C ASN A 40 9.58 -11.18 4.55
N PHE A 41 9.09 -10.70 3.40
CA PHE A 41 8.99 -9.28 3.12
C PHE A 41 7.54 -8.81 3.34
N TYR A 42 7.30 -8.23 4.51
CA TYR A 42 5.99 -7.74 4.91
C TYR A 42 5.77 -6.32 4.41
N ILE A 43 4.71 -6.13 3.63
CA ILE A 43 4.37 -4.86 2.99
C ILE A 43 3.14 -4.26 3.66
N PHE A 44 3.22 -2.95 3.91
CA PHE A 44 2.18 -2.16 4.55
C PHE A 44 1.78 -1.00 3.65
N LEU A 45 0.48 -0.90 3.39
CA LEU A 45 -0.09 0.20 2.62
C LEU A 45 -0.47 1.32 3.60
N SER A 46 -0.21 2.57 3.24
CA SER A 46 -0.49 3.71 4.09
C SER A 46 -1.12 4.84 3.27
N PHE A 47 -2.20 5.40 3.79
CA PHE A 47 -2.89 6.52 3.16
C PHE A 47 -3.60 7.39 4.18
N GLY A 48 -3.97 8.60 3.74
CA GLY A 48 -4.69 9.55 4.57
C GLY A 48 -4.40 10.99 4.17
N GLN A 49 -4.40 11.86 5.17
CA GLN A 49 -4.20 13.30 4.97
C GLN A 49 -2.89 13.81 5.56
N SER A 50 -2.82 15.08 5.98
CA SER A 50 -1.59 15.77 6.37
C SER A 50 -0.79 15.07 7.48
N ASN A 51 -1.46 14.46 8.46
CA ASN A 51 -0.77 13.70 9.51
C ASN A 51 -0.15 12.39 9.00
N MET A 52 -0.73 11.73 7.99
CA MET A 52 -0.08 10.58 7.34
C MET A 52 0.98 11.00 6.31
N GLU A 53 0.76 12.13 5.63
CA GLU A 53 1.69 12.71 4.66
C GLU A 53 2.99 13.21 5.33
N GLY A 54 2.85 13.71 6.55
CA GLY A 54 3.90 14.20 7.42
C GLY A 54 4.01 15.73 7.40
N HIS A 55 3.71 16.35 8.53
CA HIS A 55 3.72 17.81 8.67
C HIS A 55 4.96 18.34 9.39
N SER A 56 5.36 17.69 10.48
CA SER A 56 6.47 18.16 11.32
C SER A 56 7.81 17.84 10.68
N LYS A 57 8.77 18.76 10.80
CA LYS A 57 10.12 18.56 10.28
C LYS A 57 10.81 17.40 11.01
N PRO A 58 11.46 16.46 10.29
CA PRO A 58 12.29 15.44 10.91
C PRO A 58 13.47 16.05 11.68
N GLU A 59 13.83 15.42 12.79
CA GLU A 59 15.00 15.72 13.61
C GLU A 59 16.11 14.67 13.36
N PRO A 60 17.36 14.90 13.80
CA PRO A 60 18.48 13.99 13.49
C PRO A 60 18.23 12.52 13.86
N GLN A 61 17.54 12.24 14.96
CA GLN A 61 17.21 10.87 15.37
C GLN A 61 16.24 10.15 14.41
N ASP A 62 15.44 10.90 13.66
CA ASP A 62 14.49 10.34 12.72
C ASP A 62 15.19 9.80 11.46
N THR A 63 16.39 10.30 11.16
CA THR A 63 17.20 9.88 10.01
C THR A 63 18.09 8.67 10.26
N VAL A 64 18.07 8.11 11.47
CA VAL A 64 18.75 6.84 11.77
C VAL A 64 18.04 5.72 11.03
N ALA A 65 18.74 5.17 10.03
CA ALA A 65 18.21 4.15 9.14
C ALA A 65 18.23 2.75 9.77
N ASN A 66 17.26 1.92 9.39
CA ASN A 66 17.27 0.48 9.61
C ASN A 66 17.23 -0.22 8.25
N GLU A 67 18.21 -1.08 7.96
CA GLU A 67 18.31 -1.72 6.64
C GLU A 67 17.13 -2.65 6.31
N ARG A 68 16.41 -3.16 7.33
CA ARG A 68 15.20 -3.98 7.14
C ARG A 68 13.96 -3.16 6.85
N PHE A 69 13.98 -1.84 7.07
CA PHE A 69 12.85 -0.98 6.80
C PHE A 69 13.01 -0.27 5.44
N LYS A 70 12.08 -0.52 4.53
CA LYS A 70 12.07 -0.06 3.15
C LYS A 70 10.83 0.79 2.85
N VAL A 71 10.98 1.77 1.97
CA VAL A 71 9.89 2.55 1.40
C VAL A 71 9.86 2.34 -0.11
N LEU A 72 8.68 2.05 -0.65
CA LEU A 72 8.45 2.08 -2.09
C LEU A 72 8.06 3.51 -2.47
N GLN A 73 8.92 4.17 -3.24
CA GLN A 73 8.75 5.58 -3.54
C GLN A 73 7.47 5.84 -4.33
N ALA A 74 6.62 6.76 -3.83
CA ALA A 74 5.30 6.99 -4.41
C ALA A 74 5.26 8.02 -5.54
N VAL A 75 6.28 8.88 -5.66
CA VAL A 75 6.43 9.91 -6.71
C VAL A 75 7.91 10.09 -7.05
N ASP A 76 8.25 10.56 -8.25
CA ASP A 76 9.66 10.88 -8.55
C ASP A 76 10.17 12.01 -7.66
N CYS A 77 11.30 11.78 -6.98
CA CYS A 77 11.99 12.73 -6.13
C CYS A 77 13.46 12.84 -6.54
N PRO A 78 13.77 13.64 -7.59
CA PRO A 78 15.14 13.85 -8.05
C PRO A 78 16.08 14.36 -6.96
N ASP A 79 15.60 15.24 -6.07
CA ASP A 79 16.40 15.81 -4.97
C ASP A 79 16.81 14.78 -3.91
N LEU A 80 16.15 13.61 -3.88
CA LEU A 80 16.44 12.49 -2.99
C LEU A 80 17.05 11.29 -3.73
N ASP A 81 17.33 11.43 -5.03
CA ASP A 81 17.70 10.33 -5.93
C ASP A 81 16.73 9.13 -5.88
N ARG A 82 15.43 9.42 -5.68
CA ARG A 82 14.37 8.40 -5.63
C ARG A 82 13.46 8.48 -6.86
N ILE A 83 13.19 7.32 -7.46
CA ILE A 83 12.32 7.15 -8.63
C ILE A 83 11.08 6.38 -8.17
N MET A 84 9.91 6.79 -8.66
CA MET A 84 8.64 6.14 -8.34
C MET A 84 8.69 4.64 -8.63
N GLY A 85 8.13 3.83 -7.74
CA GLY A 85 8.06 2.37 -7.89
C GLY A 85 9.35 1.61 -7.56
N ASN A 86 10.38 2.28 -7.05
CA ASN A 86 11.60 1.63 -6.56
C ASN A 86 11.69 1.62 -5.02
N TRP A 87 12.30 0.57 -4.47
CA TRP A 87 12.53 0.41 -3.04
C TRP A 87 13.78 1.16 -2.57
N TYR A 88 13.66 1.88 -1.46
CA TYR A 88 14.76 2.58 -0.80
C TYR A 88 14.79 2.22 0.69
N THR A 89 15.94 2.38 1.35
CA THR A 89 15.95 2.36 2.82
C THR A 89 15.09 3.51 3.35
N ALA A 90 14.14 3.18 4.23
CA ALA A 90 13.17 4.13 4.71
C ALA A 90 13.82 5.10 5.72
N ILE A 91 13.88 6.35 5.31
CA ILE A 91 14.14 7.53 6.13
C ILE A 91 13.18 8.64 5.63
N PRO A 92 12.75 9.57 6.51
CA PRO A 92 11.90 10.67 6.11
C PRO A 92 12.47 11.46 4.92
N PRO A 93 11.62 11.95 3.99
CA PRO A 93 10.17 11.75 3.94
C PRO A 93 9.77 10.38 3.36
N LEU A 94 8.59 9.89 3.79
CA LEU A 94 8.03 8.61 3.31
C LEU A 94 6.90 8.75 2.27
N SER A 95 6.30 9.94 2.12
CA SER A 95 5.19 10.16 1.19
C SER A 95 5.64 10.88 -0.09
N ARG A 96 5.99 12.16 -0.02
CA ARG A 96 6.45 12.96 -1.17
C ARG A 96 7.73 13.72 -0.83
N CYS A 97 8.40 14.25 -1.86
CA CYS A 97 9.79 14.73 -1.77
C CYS A 97 10.05 15.79 -0.70
N ASN A 98 9.03 16.60 -0.38
CA ASN A 98 9.14 17.76 0.51
C ASN A 98 8.24 17.64 1.75
N THR A 99 7.80 16.43 2.11
CA THR A 99 6.95 16.22 3.29
C THR A 99 7.78 16.00 4.54
N GLY A 100 7.11 15.92 5.69
CA GLY A 100 7.73 15.79 7.00
C GLY A 100 7.80 14.36 7.52
N LEU A 101 7.94 14.27 8.84
CA LEU A 101 7.85 13.04 9.62
C LEU A 101 6.41 12.54 9.66
N THR A 102 6.23 11.23 9.49
CA THR A 102 4.93 10.54 9.49
C THR A 102 4.86 9.54 10.65
N PRO A 103 3.67 9.08 11.08
CA PRO A 103 3.60 7.92 11.97
C PRO A 103 4.16 6.65 11.30
N GLY A 104 4.18 6.57 9.96
CA GLY A 104 4.79 5.48 9.20
C GLY A 104 6.29 5.26 9.50
N ASP A 105 7.01 6.33 9.83
CA ASP A 105 8.44 6.27 10.14
C ASP A 105 8.74 5.44 11.39
N TYR A 106 7.98 5.68 12.46
CA TYR A 106 8.16 4.96 13.72
C TYR A 106 7.38 3.64 13.74
N PHE A 107 6.31 3.51 12.96
CA PHE A 107 5.68 2.22 12.69
C PHE A 107 6.69 1.19 12.16
N GLY A 108 7.41 1.52 11.10
CA GLY A 108 8.35 0.58 10.47
C GLY A 108 9.58 0.30 11.32
N LYS A 109 10.10 1.31 12.04
CA LYS A 109 11.19 1.12 13.00
C LYS A 109 10.79 0.20 14.15
N THR A 110 9.64 0.45 14.77
CA THR A 110 9.11 -0.39 15.85
C THR A 110 8.84 -1.83 15.38
N LEU A 111 8.30 -2.03 14.16
CA LEU A 111 8.15 -3.37 13.61
C LEU A 111 9.48 -4.07 13.38
N ALA A 112 10.47 -3.38 12.82
CA ALA A 112 11.80 -3.95 12.61
C ALA A 112 12.42 -4.37 13.96
N GLU A 113 12.29 -3.55 15.00
CA GLU A 113 12.79 -3.90 16.34
C GLU A 113 12.03 -5.07 17.00
N SER A 114 10.73 -5.19 16.73
CA SER A 114 9.87 -6.18 17.40
C SER A 114 9.85 -7.54 16.72
N LEU A 115 10.06 -7.60 15.40
CA LEU A 115 9.94 -8.83 14.61
C LEU A 115 11.30 -9.51 14.37
N PRO A 116 11.33 -10.85 14.15
CA PRO A 116 12.57 -11.58 13.89
C PRO A 116 13.42 -10.94 12.78
N ASP A 117 14.75 -11.04 12.89
CA ASP A 117 15.70 -10.43 11.94
C ASP A 117 15.55 -10.92 10.49
N SER A 118 14.89 -12.07 10.29
CA SER A 118 14.56 -12.57 8.96
C SER A 118 13.48 -11.75 8.25
N ILE A 119 12.69 -10.93 8.97
CA ILE A 119 11.57 -10.17 8.41
C ILE A 119 12.04 -8.78 7.94
N LYS A 120 11.76 -8.49 6.68
CA LYS A 120 11.89 -7.15 6.09
C LYS A 120 10.53 -6.45 6.11
N ILE A 121 10.55 -5.13 6.32
CA ILE A 121 9.36 -4.28 6.40
C ILE A 121 9.36 -3.31 5.24
N GLY A 122 8.29 -3.29 4.46
CA GLY A 122 8.08 -2.37 3.34
C GLY A 122 6.88 -1.48 3.61
N ILE A 123 7.00 -0.18 3.37
CA ILE A 123 5.87 0.75 3.46
C ILE A 123 5.66 1.48 2.13
N ILE A 124 4.39 1.71 1.79
CA ILE A 124 3.95 2.55 0.68
C ILE A 124 3.06 3.63 1.27
N ASN A 125 3.38 4.91 1.09
CA ASN A 125 2.59 6.01 1.66
C ASN A 125 2.09 6.96 0.57
N VAL A 126 0.79 6.93 0.31
CA VAL A 126 0.09 7.84 -0.61
C VAL A 126 -0.92 8.65 0.19
N SER A 127 -0.54 9.86 0.55
CA SER A 127 -1.34 10.76 1.39
C SER A 127 -1.40 12.16 0.80
N VAL A 128 -2.48 12.89 1.08
CA VAL A 128 -2.72 14.24 0.57
C VAL A 128 -3.21 15.16 1.70
N GLY A 129 -2.42 16.17 2.03
CA GLY A 129 -2.78 17.17 3.04
C GLY A 129 -4.19 17.75 2.87
N GLY A 130 -4.96 17.81 3.96
CA GLY A 130 -6.30 18.40 4.01
C GLY A 130 -7.39 17.71 3.19
N CYS A 131 -7.14 16.53 2.63
CA CYS A 131 -8.16 15.79 1.89
C CYS A 131 -9.25 15.23 2.84
N LYS A 132 -10.43 14.99 2.28
CA LYS A 132 -11.41 14.11 2.88
C LYS A 132 -11.19 12.66 2.42
N ILE A 133 -11.83 11.68 3.08
CA ILE A 133 -11.76 10.27 2.70
C ILE A 133 -12.26 10.03 1.26
N GLU A 134 -13.19 10.86 0.77
CA GLU A 134 -13.77 10.81 -0.57
C GLU A 134 -12.71 10.93 -1.70
N LEU A 135 -11.54 11.52 -1.43
CA LEU A 135 -10.44 11.54 -2.41
C LEU A 135 -9.91 10.12 -2.73
N PHE A 136 -10.10 9.17 -1.82
CA PHE A 136 -9.71 7.77 -1.98
C PHE A 136 -10.86 6.86 -2.39
N GLU A 137 -12.08 7.39 -2.58
CA GLU A 137 -13.21 6.61 -3.09
C GLU A 137 -13.07 6.38 -4.60
N LYS A 138 -13.03 5.10 -5.00
CA LYS A 138 -12.77 4.66 -6.38
C LYS A 138 -13.67 5.31 -7.44
N ASP A 139 -14.96 5.44 -7.15
CA ASP A 139 -15.97 5.86 -8.14
C ASP A 139 -16.32 7.35 -8.06
N SER A 140 -15.92 8.05 -7.00
CA SER A 140 -16.37 9.43 -6.72
C SER A 140 -15.23 10.45 -6.62
N TYR A 141 -13.96 10.01 -6.59
CA TYR A 141 -12.82 10.90 -6.38
C TYR A 141 -12.75 12.07 -7.38
N GLU A 142 -13.11 11.86 -8.66
CA GLU A 142 -13.04 12.92 -9.69
C GLU A 142 -13.91 14.12 -9.32
N SER A 143 -15.13 13.88 -8.82
CA SER A 143 -16.03 14.93 -8.36
C SER A 143 -15.48 15.71 -7.15
N TYR A 144 -14.75 15.01 -6.28
CA TYR A 144 -14.02 15.64 -5.19
C TYR A 144 -12.87 16.51 -5.71
N VAL A 145 -12.06 15.98 -6.63
CA VAL A 145 -10.92 16.69 -7.25
C VAL A 145 -11.37 17.98 -7.94
N GLU A 146 -12.51 17.99 -8.63
CA GLU A 146 -13.04 19.19 -9.29
C GLU A 146 -13.24 20.36 -8.33
N THR A 147 -13.74 20.08 -7.12
CA THR A 147 -14.04 21.07 -6.07
C THR A 147 -12.86 21.36 -5.13
N ALA A 148 -11.78 20.57 -5.23
CA ALA A 148 -10.60 20.72 -4.38
C ALA A 148 -9.91 22.09 -4.58
N PRO A 149 -9.37 22.69 -3.52
CA PRO A 149 -8.65 23.95 -3.62
C PRO A 149 -7.35 23.77 -4.43
N GLY A 150 -6.88 24.84 -5.08
CA GLY A 150 -5.73 24.77 -6.00
C GLY A 150 -4.44 24.23 -5.36
N TRP A 151 -4.20 24.53 -4.08
CA TRP A 151 -3.06 23.99 -3.35
C TRP A 151 -3.12 22.46 -3.19
N MET A 152 -4.33 21.88 -3.08
CA MET A 152 -4.53 20.43 -2.99
C MET A 152 -4.43 19.78 -4.36
N LYS A 153 -4.97 20.42 -5.41
CA LYS A 153 -4.86 19.94 -6.80
C LYS A 153 -3.40 19.70 -7.21
N GLY A 154 -2.48 20.57 -6.78
CA GLY A 154 -1.05 20.38 -7.02
C GLY A 154 -0.45 19.14 -6.35
N MET A 155 -0.96 18.74 -5.18
CA MET A 155 -0.56 17.49 -4.51
C MET A 155 -1.17 16.26 -5.19
N ILE A 156 -2.46 16.33 -5.49
CA ILE A 156 -3.22 15.28 -6.18
C ILE A 156 -2.60 14.99 -7.57
N ALA A 157 -2.17 16.02 -8.29
CA ALA A 157 -1.53 15.89 -9.59
C ALA A 157 -0.18 15.12 -9.56
N GLN A 158 0.52 15.07 -8.43
CA GLN A 158 1.74 14.26 -8.30
C GLN A 158 1.45 12.75 -8.26
N TYR A 159 0.20 12.40 -7.96
CA TYR A 159 -0.36 11.06 -8.04
C TYR A 159 -1.25 10.89 -9.28
N ASP A 160 -0.94 11.62 -10.36
CA ASP A 160 -1.65 11.60 -11.65
C ASP A 160 -3.16 11.89 -11.57
N GLY A 161 -3.59 12.64 -10.54
CA GLY A 161 -5.00 12.94 -10.36
C GLY A 161 -5.74 11.93 -9.47
N ASN A 162 -5.16 10.76 -9.21
CA ASN A 162 -5.83 9.64 -8.55
C ASN A 162 -4.95 8.99 -7.47
N PRO A 163 -4.98 9.51 -6.22
CA PRO A 163 -4.21 8.95 -5.11
C PRO A 163 -4.56 7.48 -4.78
N TYR A 164 -5.84 7.09 -4.88
CA TYR A 164 -6.24 5.68 -4.74
C TYR A 164 -5.56 4.81 -5.82
N GLY A 165 -5.61 5.25 -7.06
CA GLY A 165 -4.99 4.59 -8.20
C GLY A 165 -3.48 4.42 -8.03
N ARG A 166 -2.78 5.47 -7.58
CA ARG A 166 -1.34 5.39 -7.29
C ARG A 166 -1.03 4.41 -6.16
N LEU A 167 -1.81 4.40 -5.08
CA LEU A 167 -1.62 3.42 -4.00
C LEU A 167 -1.80 1.98 -4.52
N LEU A 168 -2.85 1.75 -5.31
CA LEU A 168 -3.14 0.45 -5.92
C LEU A 168 -2.03 0.00 -6.89
N GLU A 169 -1.52 0.90 -7.72
CA GLU A 169 -0.41 0.65 -8.65
C GLU A 169 0.85 0.18 -7.89
N LEU A 170 1.25 0.94 -6.89
CA LEU A 170 2.43 0.64 -6.07
C LEU A 170 2.26 -0.64 -5.27
N ALA A 171 1.06 -0.88 -4.73
CA ALA A 171 0.74 -2.12 -4.03
C ALA A 171 0.89 -3.35 -4.96
N LYS A 172 0.45 -3.26 -6.22
CA LYS A 172 0.64 -4.32 -7.23
C LYS A 172 2.11 -4.52 -7.64
N ILE A 173 2.91 -3.46 -7.63
CA ILE A 173 4.37 -3.58 -7.78
C ILE A 173 4.94 -4.36 -6.59
N ALA A 174 4.60 -3.93 -5.37
CA ALA A 174 5.11 -4.53 -4.14
C ALA A 174 4.69 -6.00 -3.96
N GLN A 175 3.49 -6.39 -4.40
CA GLN A 175 3.02 -7.79 -4.43
C GLN A 175 3.90 -8.72 -5.28
N LYS A 176 4.82 -8.21 -6.11
CA LYS A 176 5.79 -9.06 -6.82
C LYS A 176 6.98 -9.43 -5.92
N ASP A 177 7.24 -8.64 -4.89
CA ASP A 177 8.41 -8.76 -4.03
C ASP A 177 8.07 -9.39 -2.67
N GLY A 178 6.88 -9.12 -2.12
CA GLY A 178 6.50 -9.57 -0.78
C GLY A 178 5.00 -9.74 -0.56
N VAL A 179 4.59 -9.81 0.71
CA VAL A 179 3.21 -10.09 1.13
C VAL A 179 2.62 -8.85 1.82
N ILE A 180 1.45 -8.41 1.37
CA ILE A 180 0.70 -7.33 2.05
C ILE A 180 0.17 -7.87 3.38
N LYS A 181 0.60 -7.25 4.49
CA LYS A 181 0.31 -7.68 5.85
C LYS A 181 -0.50 -6.68 6.67
N GLY A 182 -0.73 -5.48 6.16
CA GLY A 182 -1.54 -4.49 6.85
C GLY A 182 -1.77 -3.21 6.06
N ILE A 183 -2.76 -2.43 6.51
CA ILE A 183 -3.10 -1.12 5.97
C ILE A 183 -3.11 -0.11 7.13
N LEU A 184 -2.54 1.07 6.92
CA LEU A 184 -2.50 2.17 7.87
C LEU A 184 -3.30 3.35 7.31
N LEU A 185 -4.22 3.87 8.12
CA LEU A 185 -5.03 5.02 7.80
C LEU A 185 -4.87 6.10 8.86
N HIS A 186 -4.48 7.31 8.46
CA HIS A 186 -4.61 8.47 9.33
C HIS A 186 -5.32 9.61 8.62
N GLN A 187 -6.62 9.69 8.85
CA GLN A 187 -7.51 10.67 8.24
C GLN A 187 -8.74 10.88 9.11
N GLY A 188 -9.28 12.09 9.13
CA GLY A 188 -10.58 12.37 9.73
C GLY A 188 -10.81 13.85 10.01
N GLU A 189 -9.75 14.67 10.07
CA GLU A 189 -9.86 16.09 10.40
C GLU A 189 -10.78 16.81 9.41
N SER A 190 -10.65 16.53 8.11
CA SER A 190 -11.51 17.12 7.07
C SER A 190 -12.92 16.53 7.02
N ASN A 191 -13.16 15.42 7.72
CA ASN A 191 -14.46 14.77 7.89
C ASN A 191 -15.00 14.92 9.32
N THR A 192 -14.47 15.86 10.12
CA THR A 192 -14.86 16.02 11.54
C THR A 192 -16.38 16.08 11.71
N GLY A 193 -16.92 15.13 12.50
CA GLY A 193 -18.35 15.03 12.80
C GLY A 193 -19.17 14.23 11.78
N ASP A 194 -18.57 13.76 10.68
CA ASP A 194 -19.25 12.95 9.68
C ASP A 194 -19.43 11.50 10.15
N LYS A 195 -20.64 11.17 10.62
CA LYS A 195 -20.99 9.82 11.09
C LYS A 195 -20.99 8.75 10.00
N SER A 196 -20.95 9.13 8.72
CA SER A 196 -20.84 8.18 7.60
C SER A 196 -19.40 7.76 7.32
N TRP A 197 -18.42 8.42 7.94
CA TRP A 197 -16.99 8.18 7.72
C TRP A 197 -16.57 6.70 7.83
N PRO A 198 -16.99 5.92 8.85
CA PRO A 198 -16.61 4.49 8.93
C PRO A 198 -17.03 3.70 7.68
N LYS A 199 -18.22 3.98 7.14
CA LYS A 199 -18.71 3.31 5.92
C LYS A 199 -18.01 3.76 4.65
N LYS A 200 -17.55 5.01 4.58
CA LYS A 200 -16.69 5.47 3.49
C LYS A 200 -15.33 4.77 3.53
N VAL A 201 -14.74 4.64 4.72
CA VAL A 201 -13.49 3.89 4.92
C VAL A 201 -13.64 2.42 4.56
N GLU A 202 -14.74 1.77 4.97
CA GLU A 202 -15.08 0.39 4.56
C GLU A 202 -15.09 0.27 3.03
N GLY A 203 -15.75 1.19 2.32
CA GLY A 203 -15.75 1.20 0.85
C GLY A 203 -14.35 1.32 0.24
N VAL A 204 -13.46 2.17 0.77
CA VAL A 204 -12.07 2.27 0.30
C VAL A 204 -11.29 0.98 0.57
N TYR A 205 -11.43 0.43 1.78
CA TYR A 205 -10.79 -0.81 2.23
C TYR A 205 -11.20 -2.01 1.37
N ASP A 206 -12.50 -2.24 1.19
CA ASP A 206 -13.03 -3.35 0.41
C ASP A 206 -12.61 -3.26 -1.06
N ASN A 207 -12.63 -2.05 -1.63
CA ASN A 207 -12.14 -1.82 -2.98
C ASN A 207 -10.65 -2.15 -3.09
N LEU A 208 -9.81 -1.72 -2.15
CA LEU A 208 -8.37 -2.06 -2.15
C LEU A 208 -8.16 -3.57 -2.09
N LEU A 209 -8.81 -4.28 -1.17
CA LEU A 209 -8.66 -5.74 -1.07
C LEU A 209 -9.09 -6.44 -2.35
N SER A 210 -10.26 -6.07 -2.88
CA SER A 210 -10.80 -6.61 -4.13
C SER A 210 -9.84 -6.39 -5.31
N ASP A 211 -9.38 -5.15 -5.51
CA ASP A 211 -8.51 -4.79 -6.63
C ASP A 211 -7.09 -5.37 -6.53
N LEU A 212 -6.68 -5.79 -5.32
CA LEU A 212 -5.42 -6.49 -5.03
C LEU A 212 -5.57 -8.01 -5.00
N GLY A 213 -6.78 -8.54 -5.19
CA GLY A 213 -7.06 -9.98 -5.13
C GLY A 213 -6.88 -10.60 -3.74
N LEU A 214 -7.01 -9.79 -2.69
CA LEU A 214 -6.95 -10.21 -1.30
C LEU A 214 -8.34 -10.63 -0.83
N ALA A 215 -8.40 -11.65 0.04
CA ALA A 215 -9.69 -12.08 0.59
C ALA A 215 -10.30 -10.95 1.45
N PRO A 216 -11.63 -10.79 1.47
CA PRO A 216 -12.29 -9.82 2.36
C PRO A 216 -11.87 -10.03 3.82
N ASP A 217 -11.68 -8.93 4.55
CA ASP A 217 -11.30 -8.92 5.97
C ASP A 217 -9.96 -9.63 6.31
N SER A 218 -9.16 -10.00 5.29
CA SER A 218 -7.93 -10.80 5.50
C SER A 218 -6.71 -10.00 5.93
N VAL A 219 -6.74 -8.67 5.77
CA VAL A 219 -5.61 -7.78 6.07
C VAL A 219 -6.05 -6.74 7.10
N PRO A 220 -5.37 -6.62 8.26
CA PRO A 220 -5.77 -5.68 9.29
C PRO A 220 -5.64 -4.22 8.82
N LEU A 221 -6.64 -3.40 9.17
CA LEU A 221 -6.63 -1.95 8.99
C LEU A 221 -6.39 -1.26 10.34
N LEU A 222 -5.28 -0.55 10.47
CA LEU A 222 -5.00 0.27 11.66
C LEU A 222 -5.36 1.73 11.33
N ALA A 223 -6.25 2.32 12.12
CA ALA A 223 -6.71 3.70 11.95
C ALA A 223 -6.37 4.56 13.17
N GLY A 224 -5.65 5.66 12.96
CA GLY A 224 -5.19 6.52 14.04
C GLY A 224 -6.25 7.52 14.48
N GLU A 225 -6.38 7.71 15.79
CA GLU A 225 -7.07 8.87 16.33
C GLU A 225 -6.36 10.16 15.90
N LEU A 226 -7.15 11.22 15.73
CA LEU A 226 -6.66 12.57 15.52
C LEU A 226 -6.13 13.13 16.84
N VAL A 227 -5.42 14.27 16.78
CA VAL A 227 -4.93 14.98 17.99
C VAL A 227 -6.02 15.01 19.07
N SER A 228 -5.68 14.51 20.26
CA SER A 228 -6.63 14.37 21.36
C SER A 228 -7.05 15.72 21.94
N ALA A 229 -8.18 15.76 22.66
CA ALA A 229 -8.67 16.98 23.29
C ALA A 229 -7.68 17.51 24.34
N GLU A 230 -7.03 16.62 25.08
CA GLU A 230 -6.02 16.90 26.10
C GLU A 230 -4.76 17.54 25.50
N GLN A 231 -4.46 17.22 24.24
CA GLN A 231 -3.37 17.81 23.45
C GLN A 231 -3.82 19.04 22.64
N GLY A 232 -5.02 19.58 22.91
CA GLY A 232 -5.54 20.78 22.25
C GLY A 232 -6.11 20.53 20.84
N GLY A 233 -6.48 19.29 20.54
CA GLY A 233 -6.98 18.87 19.23
C GLY A 233 -8.30 19.53 18.84
N LYS A 234 -8.29 20.28 17.74
CA LYS A 234 -9.47 20.97 17.20
C LYS A 234 -10.49 20.00 16.60
N CYS A 235 -10.03 18.83 16.17
CA CYS A 235 -10.83 17.79 15.55
C CYS A 235 -11.06 16.58 16.47
N ALA A 236 -10.75 16.69 17.77
CA ALA A 236 -10.86 15.58 18.72
C ALA A 236 -12.27 14.97 18.82
N SER A 237 -13.31 15.75 18.47
CA SER A 237 -14.70 15.27 18.38
C SER A 237 -14.93 14.21 17.29
N MET A 238 -13.98 14.03 16.38
CA MET A 238 -13.99 12.95 15.39
C MET A 238 -13.55 11.61 15.97
N ASN A 239 -12.72 11.59 17.03
CA ASN A 239 -12.19 10.34 17.59
C ASN A 239 -13.27 9.36 18.06
N PRO A 240 -14.39 9.80 18.69
CA PRO A 240 -15.51 8.90 18.97
C PRO A 240 -16.18 8.28 17.73
N ILE A 241 -16.07 8.90 16.54
CA ILE A 241 -16.56 8.34 15.28
C ILE A 241 -15.53 7.36 14.70
N ILE A 242 -14.23 7.70 14.77
CA ILE A 242 -13.15 6.78 14.37
C ILE A 242 -13.22 5.49 15.23
N ALA A 243 -13.55 5.62 16.51
CA ALA A 243 -13.72 4.51 17.44
C ALA A 243 -14.80 3.49 17.03
N THR A 244 -15.75 3.86 16.14
CA THR A 244 -16.78 2.94 15.64
C THR A 244 -16.37 2.23 14.34
N LEU A 245 -15.14 2.44 13.84
CA LEU A 245 -14.66 1.75 12.63
C LEU A 245 -14.72 0.21 12.76
N PRO A 246 -14.39 -0.42 13.91
CA PRO A 246 -14.51 -1.86 14.10
C PRO A 246 -15.93 -2.41 13.96
N ASP A 247 -16.97 -1.58 14.08
CA ASP A 247 -18.36 -2.01 13.90
C ASP A 247 -18.69 -2.33 12.43
N VAL A 248 -17.87 -1.83 11.49
CA VAL A 248 -18.07 -2.02 10.05
C VAL A 248 -16.93 -2.80 9.40
N ILE A 249 -15.70 -2.66 9.89
CA ILE A 249 -14.54 -3.48 9.48
C ILE A 249 -14.04 -4.26 10.72
N PRO A 250 -14.45 -5.52 10.92
CA PRO A 250 -14.09 -6.28 12.12
C PRO A 250 -12.58 -6.45 12.31
N ASN A 251 -11.80 -6.62 11.24
CA ASN A 251 -10.34 -6.66 11.27
C ASN A 251 -9.72 -5.25 11.24
N SER A 252 -10.31 -4.28 11.95
CA SER A 252 -9.75 -2.94 12.12
C SER A 252 -9.45 -2.62 13.57
N TYR A 253 -8.44 -1.76 13.78
CA TYR A 253 -7.90 -1.41 15.09
C TYR A 253 -7.67 0.09 15.17
N VAL A 254 -8.23 0.71 16.20
CA VAL A 254 -8.07 2.15 16.44
C VAL A 254 -6.83 2.39 17.29
N ILE A 255 -5.91 3.22 16.78
CA ILE A 255 -4.64 3.53 17.44
C ILE A 255 -4.79 4.83 18.21
N SER A 256 -4.60 4.76 19.53
CA SER A 256 -4.81 5.92 20.39
C SER A 256 -3.77 7.02 20.18
N SER A 257 -4.25 8.26 20.19
CA SER A 257 -3.48 9.50 20.14
C SER A 257 -3.21 10.10 21.52
N ALA A 258 -3.61 9.43 22.61
CA ALA A 258 -3.41 9.92 23.97
C ALA A 258 -1.94 10.27 24.22
N ASP A 259 -1.65 11.45 24.77
CA ASP A 259 -0.28 11.94 25.03
C ASP A 259 0.60 12.14 23.78
N CYS A 260 0.07 11.98 22.56
CA CYS A 260 0.78 12.35 21.34
C CYS A 260 0.80 13.88 21.22
N GLU A 261 1.96 14.47 21.53
CA GLU A 261 2.15 15.92 21.53
C GLU A 261 1.72 16.56 20.21
N ALA A 262 0.91 17.61 20.30
CA ALA A 262 0.48 18.43 19.17
C ALA A 262 1.35 19.68 19.02
N ILE A 263 1.40 20.24 17.81
CA ILE A 263 1.89 21.60 17.62
C ILE A 263 0.78 22.62 17.94
N ALA A 264 1.16 23.90 18.03
CA ALA A 264 0.26 24.99 18.43
C ALA A 264 -0.98 25.19 17.55
N ASP A 265 -1.03 24.59 16.35
CA ASP A 265 -2.20 24.68 15.48
C ASP A 265 -3.36 23.78 15.92
N GLY A 266 -3.11 22.81 16.80
CA GLY A 266 -4.10 21.84 17.30
C GLY A 266 -4.64 20.88 16.23
N LEU A 267 -3.94 20.74 15.09
CA LEU A 267 -4.30 19.86 13.97
C LEU A 267 -3.21 18.84 13.69
N HIS A 268 -1.94 19.22 13.84
CA HIS A 268 -0.82 18.34 13.52
C HIS A 268 -0.05 17.93 14.77
N PHE A 269 0.49 16.72 14.74
CA PHE A 269 1.41 16.25 15.78
C PHE A 269 2.77 16.92 15.66
N SER A 270 3.45 17.11 16.78
CA SER A 270 4.87 17.44 16.81
C SER A 270 5.70 16.25 16.32
N ALA A 271 7.01 16.45 16.15
CA ALA A 271 7.90 15.33 15.87
C ALA A 271 7.77 14.25 16.96
N ALA A 272 7.75 14.61 18.24
CA ALA A 272 7.55 13.68 19.35
C ALA A 272 6.19 12.98 19.30
N GLY A 273 5.12 13.70 18.96
CA GLY A 273 3.78 13.12 18.78
C GLY A 273 3.74 12.05 17.67
N TYR A 274 4.34 12.32 16.51
CA TYR A 274 4.43 11.34 15.42
C TYR A 274 5.22 10.09 15.80
N ARG A 275 6.29 10.23 16.59
CA ARG A 275 7.07 9.08 17.09
C ARG A 275 6.20 8.18 17.96
N LEU A 276 5.56 8.76 18.97
CA LEU A 276 4.72 8.01 19.89
C LEU A 276 3.55 7.34 19.15
N LEU A 277 2.87 8.09 18.28
CA LEU A 277 1.76 7.56 17.50
C LEU A 277 2.24 6.42 16.59
N GLY A 278 3.30 6.64 15.83
CA GLY A 278 3.89 5.65 14.94
C GLY A 278 4.34 4.38 15.66
N SER A 279 4.97 4.50 16.83
CA SER A 279 5.33 3.32 17.63
C SER A 279 4.10 2.54 18.09
N ARG A 280 3.00 3.20 18.46
CA ARG A 280 1.74 2.50 18.80
C ARG A 280 1.13 1.76 17.62
N TYR A 281 1.17 2.33 16.42
CA TYR A 281 0.81 1.58 15.21
C TYR A 281 1.69 0.34 15.05
N GLY A 282 3.00 0.48 15.28
CA GLY A 282 3.97 -0.61 15.16
C GLY A 282 3.74 -1.71 16.19
N GLU A 283 3.55 -1.35 17.45
CA GLU A 283 3.26 -2.27 18.56
C GLU A 283 1.97 -3.06 18.32
N GLN A 284 0.89 -2.37 17.92
CA GLN A 284 -0.37 -3.04 17.60
C GLN A 284 -0.19 -4.03 16.45
N MET A 285 0.49 -3.64 15.36
CA MET A 285 0.72 -4.53 14.23
C MET A 285 1.64 -5.71 14.59
N ALA A 286 2.71 -5.48 15.36
CA ALA A 286 3.57 -6.54 15.85
C ALA A 286 2.78 -7.57 16.67
N ALA A 287 1.89 -7.10 17.54
CA ALA A 287 1.03 -7.97 18.35
C ALA A 287 0.03 -8.79 17.50
N LEU A 288 -0.39 -8.30 16.34
CA LEU A 288 -1.23 -9.06 15.39
C LEU A 288 -0.39 -10.12 14.66
N LEU A 289 0.77 -9.74 14.13
CA LEU A 289 1.64 -10.62 13.35
C LEU A 289 2.28 -11.74 14.16
N MET A 290 2.48 -11.55 15.47
CA MET A 290 3.00 -12.59 16.37
C MET A 290 1.94 -13.58 16.87
N LYS A 291 0.65 -13.32 16.60
CA LYS A 291 -0.46 -14.24 16.94
C LYS A 291 -0.83 -15.18 15.81
N GLU A 292 -0.39 -14.90 14.58
CA GLU A 292 -0.50 -15.78 13.41
C GLU A 292 0.40 -17.02 13.54
#